data_AF-A0A925NZ06-F1
#
_entry.id   AF-A0A925NZ06-F1
#
_cell.length_a   1.000
_cell.length_b   1.000
_cell.length_c   1.000
_cell.angle_alpha   90.00
_cell.angle_beta   90.00
_cell.angle_gamma   90.00
#
_symmetry.space_group_name_H-M   'P 1'
#
loop_
_entity.id
_entity.type
_entity.pdbx_description
1 polymer ?
#
loop_
_entity_poly.entity_id
_entity_poly.type
_entity_poly.pdbx_seq_one_letter_code
_entity_poly.pdbx_strand_id
1 'polypeptide(L)'
;MRQFIEFNFDTALQIFDQAESNGSRWRVGDFSTAQWLQKNSIHLDDIVSLSKKMPDVKIVIIGEGPSEGFYIYSPKLKTCYKFEHTLAEI
;
A
#
# COMPACT_ATOMS: atom_id res chain seq x y z
N MET A 1 11.02 -0.49 13.00
CA MET A 1 10.67 0.82 12.43
C MET A 1 9.60 0.60 11.37
N ARG A 2 8.54 1.41 11.34
CA ARG A 2 7.50 1.30 10.29
C ARG A 2 7.98 2.11 9.11
N GLN A 3 8.10 1.50 7.94
CA GLN A 3 8.59 2.22 6.79
C GLN A 3 7.93 1.76 5.49
N PHE A 4 7.75 2.74 4.63
CA PHE A 4 7.44 2.53 3.23
C PHE A 4 8.74 2.17 2.52
N ILE A 5 8.84 0.93 2.09
CA ILE A 5 10.00 0.42 1.34
C ILE A 5 9.68 0.55 -0.13
N GLU A 6 10.66 0.99 -0.92
CA GLU A 6 10.52 1.03 -2.37
C GLU A 6 10.27 -0.38 -2.91
N PHE A 7 9.25 -0.51 -3.74
CA PHE A 7 8.85 -1.76 -4.36
C PHE A 7 8.86 -1.57 -5.88
N ASN A 8 9.24 -2.61 -6.61
CA ASN A 8 9.33 -2.51 -8.07
C ASN A 8 7.96 -2.15 -8.66
N PHE A 9 7.91 -1.04 -9.41
CA PHE A 9 6.67 -0.49 -9.94
C PHE A 9 5.97 -1.44 -10.92
N ASP A 10 6.70 -2.05 -11.85
CA ASP A 10 6.13 -2.97 -12.83
C ASP A 10 5.60 -4.24 -12.17
N THR A 11 6.33 -4.80 -11.19
CA THR A 11 5.86 -5.91 -10.36
C THR A 11 4.61 -5.52 -9.57
N ALA A 12 4.56 -4.30 -9.02
CA ALA A 12 3.40 -3.81 -8.29
C ALA A 12 2.16 -3.77 -9.17
N LEU A 13 2.28 -3.27 -10.41
CA LEU A 13 1.17 -3.22 -11.35
C LEU A 13 0.62 -4.60 -11.67
N GLN A 14 1.50 -5.59 -11.89
CA GLN A 14 1.07 -6.97 -12.11
C GLN A 14 0.32 -7.55 -10.90
N ILE A 15 0.81 -7.27 -9.69
CA ILE A 15 0.15 -7.67 -8.44
C ILE A 15 -1.22 -7.01 -8.33
N PHE A 16 -1.34 -5.73 -8.66
CA PHE A 16 -2.61 -4.99 -8.56
C PHE A 16 -3.65 -5.52 -9.54
N ASP A 17 -3.23 -5.83 -10.78
CA ASP A 17 -4.08 -6.41 -11.81
C ASP A 17 -4.60 -7.80 -11.40
N GLN A 18 -3.71 -8.64 -10.84
CA GLN A 18 -4.08 -9.94 -10.27
C GLN A 18 -5.03 -9.80 -9.08
N ALA A 19 -4.77 -8.87 -8.17
CA ALA A 19 -5.62 -8.62 -7.00
C ALA A 19 -7.01 -8.09 -7.40
N GLU A 20 -7.10 -7.30 -8.46
CA GLU A 20 -8.36 -6.83 -9.02
C GLU A 20 -9.14 -7.97 -9.67
N SER A 21 -8.46 -8.81 -10.46
CA SER A 21 -9.05 -10.01 -11.08
C SER A 21 -9.55 -11.03 -10.07
N ASN A 22 -8.85 -11.18 -8.94
CA ASN A 22 -9.20 -12.11 -7.87
C ASN A 22 -10.18 -11.52 -6.83
N GLY A 23 -10.54 -10.23 -6.95
CA GLY A 23 -11.41 -9.55 -5.99
C GLY A 23 -10.76 -9.26 -4.62
N SER A 24 -9.46 -9.51 -4.47
CA SER A 24 -8.70 -9.29 -3.23
C SER A 24 -8.26 -7.83 -3.04
N ARG A 25 -8.45 -6.99 -4.06
CA ARG A 25 -8.18 -5.54 -4.00
C ARG A 25 -9.28 -4.81 -3.22
N TRP A 26 -8.91 -4.26 -2.08
CA TRP A 26 -9.80 -3.47 -1.24
C TRP A 26 -9.79 -2.00 -1.62
N ARG A 27 -10.94 -1.33 -1.46
CA ARG A 27 -11.07 0.10 -1.76
C ARG A 27 -10.88 0.93 -0.50
N VAL A 28 -10.29 2.10 -0.69
CA VAL A 28 -10.18 3.13 0.37
C VAL A 28 -11.58 3.66 0.64
N GLY A 29 -12.05 3.52 1.88
CA GLY A 29 -13.41 3.89 2.30
C GLY A 29 -14.27 2.71 2.77
N ASP A 30 -13.87 1.48 2.48
CA ASP A 30 -14.53 0.29 3.05
C ASP A 30 -14.19 0.10 4.54
N PHE A 31 -15.15 -0.43 5.30
CA PHE A 31 -14.99 -0.67 6.74
C PHE A 31 -13.85 -1.64 7.04
N SER A 32 -13.74 -2.73 6.27
CA SER A 32 -12.67 -3.73 6.38
C SER A 32 -11.30 -3.10 6.16
N THR A 33 -11.20 -2.18 5.21
CA THR A 33 -10.00 -1.41 4.92
C THR A 33 -9.60 -0.54 6.11
N ALA A 34 -10.54 0.23 6.66
CA ALA A 34 -10.27 1.09 7.82
C ALA A 34 -9.81 0.28 9.04
N GLN A 35 -10.42 -0.87 9.30
CA GLN A 35 -10.04 -1.78 10.38
C GLN A 35 -8.64 -2.36 10.17
N TRP A 36 -8.29 -2.76 8.94
CA TRP A 36 -6.97 -3.28 8.61
C TRP A 36 -5.87 -2.22 8.72
N LEU A 37 -6.14 -0.98 8.29
CA LEU A 37 -5.23 0.15 8.45
C LEU A 37 -4.92 0.43 9.93
N GLN A 38 -5.95 0.44 10.78
CA GLN A 38 -5.79 0.61 12.22
C GLN A 38 -5.02 -0.55 12.84
N LYS A 39 -5.34 -1.79 12.47
CA LYS A 39 -4.63 -2.99 12.95
C LYS A 39 -3.14 -2.96 12.58
N ASN A 40 -2.80 -2.52 11.38
CA ASN A 40 -1.43 -2.40 10.90
C ASN A 40 -0.73 -1.11 11.36
N SER A 41 -1.43 -0.28 12.17
CA SER A 41 -0.93 0.97 12.72
C SER A 41 -0.33 1.90 11.65
N ILE A 42 -0.97 1.94 10.48
CA ILE A 42 -0.62 2.86 9.40
C ILE A 42 -1.21 4.22 9.74
N HIS A 43 -0.35 5.20 10.01
CA HIS A 43 -0.77 6.55 10.35
C HIS A 43 -1.04 7.35 9.08
N LEU A 44 -2.15 8.10 9.08
CA LEU A 44 -2.52 8.97 7.95
C LEU A 44 -1.47 10.05 7.70
N ASP A 45 -0.75 10.51 8.72
CA ASP A 45 0.34 11.48 8.59
C ASP A 45 1.49 10.98 7.69
N ASP A 46 1.83 9.69 7.73
CA ASP A 46 2.87 9.11 6.88
C ASP A 46 2.40 9.09 5.41
N ILE A 47 1.14 8.73 5.20
CA ILE A 47 0.49 8.74 3.88
C ILE A 47 0.45 10.17 3.31
N VAL A 48 0.06 11.15 4.13
CA VAL A 48 0.00 12.58 3.74
C VAL A 48 1.39 13.13 3.43
N SER A 49 2.41 12.71 4.18
CA SER A 49 3.79 13.13 3.94
C SER A 49 4.34 12.57 2.63
N LEU A 50 4.00 11.32 2.28
CA LEU A 50 4.32 10.71 0.99
C LEU A 50 3.51 11.33 -0.16
N SER A 51 2.22 11.59 0.03
CA SER A 51 1.38 12.21 -0.99
C SER A 51 1.84 13.62 -1.34
N LYS A 52 2.37 14.39 -0.38
CA LYS A 52 2.96 15.71 -0.66
C LYS A 52 4.16 15.65 -1.61
N LYS A 53 4.90 14.54 -1.64
CA LYS A 53 6.03 14.33 -2.55
C LYS A 53 5.59 13.82 -3.93
N MET A 54 4.37 13.31 -4.05
CA MET A 54 3.84 12.70 -5.27
C MET A 54 2.47 13.28 -5.62
N PRO A 55 2.40 14.23 -6.58
CA PRO A 55 1.14 14.92 -6.89
C PRO A 55 0.06 13.99 -7.49
N ASP A 56 0.42 12.81 -7.97
CA ASP A 56 -0.46 11.79 -8.57
C ASP A 56 -0.48 10.47 -7.79
N VAL A 57 -0.38 10.55 -6.47
CA VAL A 57 -0.38 9.35 -5.61
C VAL A 57 -1.66 8.53 -5.76
N LYS A 58 -1.50 7.22 -5.84
CA LYS A 58 -2.57 6.22 -5.79
C LYS A 58 -2.28 5.22 -4.68
N ILE A 59 -3.33 4.84 -3.97
CA ILE A 59 -3.25 3.89 -2.86
C ILE A 59 -3.93 2.60 -3.28
N VAL A 60 -3.28 1.46 -3.06
CA VAL A 60 -3.83 0.13 -3.28
C VAL A 60 -3.67 -0.68 -2.00
N ILE A 61 -4.75 -1.34 -1.60
CA ILE A 61 -4.78 -2.16 -0.40
C ILE A 61 -5.19 -3.55 -0.86
N ILE A 62 -4.36 -4.54 -0.55
CA ILE A 62 -4.64 -5.94 -0.81
C ILE A 62 -4.81 -6.56 0.57
N GLY A 63 -6.03 -6.97 0.89
CA GLY A 63 -6.34 -7.44 2.24
C GLY A 63 -6.17 -8.95 2.43
N GLU A 64 -5.99 -9.70 1.35
CA GLU A 64 -5.88 -11.16 1.40
C GLU A 64 -4.90 -11.68 0.33
N GLY A 65 -4.18 -12.76 0.64
CA GLY A 65 -3.31 -13.47 -0.29
C GLY A 65 -1.81 -13.17 -0.12
N PRO A 66 -0.95 -13.75 -0.98
CA PRO A 66 0.52 -13.63 -0.85
C PRO A 66 1.05 -12.21 -1.09
N SER A 67 0.22 -11.35 -1.68
CA SER A 67 0.50 -9.94 -1.90
C SER A 67 -0.27 -9.02 -0.96
N GLU A 68 -0.74 -9.54 0.18
CA GLU A 68 -1.36 -8.72 1.22
C GLU A 68 -0.43 -7.58 1.62
N GLY A 69 -0.99 -6.38 1.68
CA GLY A 69 -0.25 -5.20 2.06
C GLY A 69 -0.89 -3.91 1.63
N PHE A 70 -0.24 -2.82 2.06
CA PHE A 70 -0.60 -1.47 1.72
C PHE A 70 0.45 -0.89 0.79
N TYR A 71 0.00 -0.44 -0.38
CA TYR A 71 0.85 0.04 -1.45
C TYR A 71 0.50 1.48 -1.79
N ILE A 72 1.53 2.29 -1.97
CA ILE A 72 1.44 3.66 -2.48
C ILE A 72 2.24 3.71 -3.76
N TYR A 73 1.65 4.15 -4.86
CA TYR A 73 2.35 4.27 -6.12
C TYR A 73 2.02 5.57 -6.85
N SER A 74 2.95 6.05 -7.66
CA SER A 74 2.78 7.21 -8.55
C SER A 74 2.98 6.74 -10.00
N PRO A 75 1.91 6.71 -10.81
CA PRO A 75 2.02 6.40 -12.23
C PRO A 75 2.94 7.35 -13.01
N LYS A 76 2.98 8.65 -12.66
CA LYS A 76 3.81 9.63 -13.38
C LYS A 76 5.29 9.46 -13.06
N LEU A 77 5.62 9.19 -11.80
CA LEU A 77 7.00 9.01 -11.36
C LEU A 77 7.51 7.58 -11.56
N LYS A 78 6.62 6.63 -11.88
CA LYS A 78 6.90 5.19 -11.98
C LYS A 78 7.54 4.64 -10.70
N THR A 79 7.08 5.10 -9.55
CA THR A 79 7.56 4.67 -8.23
C THR A 79 6.45 3.96 -7.47
N CYS A 80 6.78 2.89 -6.77
CA CYS A 80 5.87 2.20 -5.86
C CYS A 80 6.57 2.00 -4.51
N TYR A 81 5.79 2.07 -3.45
CA TYR A 81 6.20 1.81 -2.08
C TYR A 81 5.22 0.84 -1.45
N LYS A 82 5.76 -0.13 -0.72
CA LYS A 82 4.98 -1.06 0.10
C LYS A 82 5.22 -0.73 1.56
N PHE A 83 4.15 -0.66 2.33
CA PHE A 83 4.25 -0.54 3.78
C PHE A 83 4.69 -1.90 4.34
N GLU A 84 5.82 -1.91 5.04
CA GLU A 84 6.27 -3.09 5.77
C GLU A 84 6.40 -2.78 7.26
N HIS A 85 5.87 -3.68 8.08
CA HIS A 85 6.11 -3.66 9.51
C HIS A 85 7.40 -4.43 9.76
N THR A 86 8.54 -3.74 9.83
CA THR A 86 9.76 -4.37 10.32
C THR A 86 9.52 -4.68 11.79
N LEU A 87 9.24 -5.94 12.11
CA LEU A 87 9.42 -6.48 13.46
C LEU A 87 10.86 -6.12 13.83
N ALA A 88 11.03 -5.21 14.79
CA ALA A 88 12.34 -5.01 15.38
C ALA A 88 12.76 -6.38 15.94
N GLU A 89 13.84 -6.94 15.39
CA GLU A 89 14.57 -8.02 16.03
C GLU A 89 14.88 -7.58 17.46
N ILE A 90 14.52 -8.45 18.42
CA ILE A 90 14.76 -8.28 19.86
C ILE A 90 16.23 -8.51 20.15
#